data_AF-I4B4N5-F1
#
_entry.id   AF-I4B4N5-F1
#
_cell.length_a   1.000
_cell.length_b   1.000
_cell.length_c   1.000
_cell.angle_alpha   90.00
_cell.angle_beta   90.00
_cell.angle_gamma   90.00
#
_symmetry.space_group_name_H-M   'P 1'
#
loop_
_entity.id
_entity.type
_entity.pdbx_description
1 polymer ?
#
loop_
_entity_poly.entity_id
_entity_poly.type
_entity_poly.pdbx_seq_one_letter_code
_entity_poly.pdbx_strand_id
1 'polypeptide(L)'
;MKAKLTAIAAIISITAFLPALSAQVKGGSREDIPEKNLTVPPDVVAMPEGGFLSDIAGTWDCGDFGTVVLKQKGDKVTGTYGEDGKIVGILKNSRFTGTWSEAGGTARGAFDFKTSIERKTNRPTNLRGRWKNAGERKWQPAPWECVN
;
A
#
# COMPACT_ATOMS: atom_id res chain seq x y z
N MET A 1 28.09 -20.63 -1.85
CA MET A 1 28.97 -19.46 -2.08
C MET A 1 28.35 -18.28 -1.35
N LYS A 2 29.10 -17.59 -0.48
CA LYS A 2 28.58 -16.51 0.40
C LYS A 2 28.94 -15.16 -0.21
N ALA A 3 27.96 -14.42 -0.72
CA ALA A 3 28.16 -13.04 -1.14
C ALA A 3 28.01 -12.10 0.07
N LYS A 4 29.07 -11.35 0.38
CA LYS A 4 29.04 -10.22 1.32
C LYS A 4 28.71 -8.97 0.51
N LEU A 5 27.60 -8.30 0.82
CA LEU A 5 27.32 -6.96 0.29
C LEU A 5 27.91 -5.92 1.24
N THR A 6 28.81 -5.10 0.71
CA THR A 6 29.43 -3.96 1.39
C THR A 6 28.58 -2.72 1.10
N ALA A 7 28.02 -2.08 2.14
CA ALA A 7 27.32 -0.81 2.02
C ALA A 7 28.33 0.35 2.00
N ILE A 8 28.16 1.29 1.06
CA ILE A 8 28.92 2.54 1.02
C ILE A 8 27.98 3.67 1.45
N ALA A 9 28.31 4.30 2.58
CA ALA A 9 27.66 5.52 3.05
C ALA A 9 28.33 6.74 2.40
N ALA A 10 27.53 7.68 1.88
CA ALA A 10 28.00 9.00 1.48
C ALA A 10 27.13 10.07 2.15
N ILE A 11 27.74 10.79 3.10
CA ILE A 11 27.18 11.98 3.75
C ILE A 11 27.75 13.19 3.02
N ILE A 12 26.90 14.07 2.51
CA ILE A 12 27.31 15.42 2.09
C ILE A 12 26.36 16.42 2.76
N SER A 13 26.85 17.07 3.82
CA SER A 13 26.29 18.30 4.37
C SER A 13 26.88 19.48 3.63
N ILE A 14 26.02 20.40 3.15
CA ILE A 14 26.43 21.76 2.80
C ILE A 14 25.40 22.70 3.41
N THR A 15 25.81 23.43 4.44
CA THR A 15 25.13 24.61 4.96
C THR A 15 25.92 25.82 4.50
N ALA A 16 25.27 26.78 3.85
CA ALA A 16 25.77 28.13 3.71
C ALA A 16 24.62 29.13 3.79
N PHE A 17 24.72 29.97 4.83
CA PHE A 17 23.93 31.15 5.17
C PHE A 17 24.23 32.30 4.21
N LEU A 18 23.29 33.26 4.05
CA LEU A 18 23.45 34.74 4.00
C LEU A 18 22.19 35.41 3.36
N PRO A 19 21.96 36.74 3.50
CA PRO A 19 21.16 37.37 4.55
C PRO A 19 19.86 38.02 4.03
N ALA A 20 19.04 38.45 5.00
CA ALA A 20 17.74 39.08 4.83
C ALA A 20 17.76 40.40 4.03
N LEU A 21 16.72 40.61 3.23
CA LEU A 21 16.30 41.92 2.73
C LEU A 21 14.89 42.21 3.27
N SER A 22 14.82 43.07 4.29
CA SER A 22 13.57 43.61 4.80
C SER A 22 13.15 44.81 3.96
N ALA A 23 12.05 44.68 3.22
CA ALA A 23 11.30 45.81 2.68
C ALA A 23 9.93 45.85 3.36
N GLN A 24 9.76 46.81 4.27
CA GLN A 24 8.47 47.20 4.83
C GLN A 24 7.68 47.95 3.74
N VAL A 25 6.60 47.36 3.25
CA VAL A 25 5.55 48.11 2.55
C VAL A 25 4.38 48.37 3.49
N LYS A 26 4.20 49.66 3.67
CA LYS A 26 3.19 50.43 4.40
C LYS A 26 1.76 49.97 4.09
N GLY A 27 0.94 49.90 5.15
CA GLY A 27 -0.45 49.46 5.09
C GLY A 27 -1.32 50.22 4.08
N GLY A 28 -2.21 49.47 3.44
CA GLY A 28 -3.30 49.94 2.61
C GLY A 28 -4.54 49.11 2.93
N SER A 29 -5.67 49.80 2.95
CA SER A 29 -6.99 49.42 3.46
C SER A 29 -7.43 47.97 3.23
N ARG A 30 -8.05 47.41 4.27
CA ARG A 30 -8.97 46.28 4.22
C ARG A 30 -10.10 46.65 3.23
N GLU A 31 -10.02 46.13 2.02
CA GLU A 31 -11.18 46.05 1.13
C GLU A 31 -11.98 44.83 1.58
N ASP A 32 -13.16 45.10 2.14
CA ASP A 32 -14.18 44.09 2.35
C ASP A 32 -14.53 43.51 0.98
N ILE A 33 -13.97 42.33 0.69
CA ILE A 33 -14.41 41.52 -0.44
C ILE A 33 -15.84 41.10 -0.10
N PRO A 34 -16.85 41.50 -0.88
CA PRO A 34 -18.21 41.03 -0.64
C PRO A 34 -18.19 39.51 -0.67
N GLU A 35 -18.77 38.87 0.35
CA GLU A 35 -19.03 37.43 0.42
C GLU A 35 -19.86 37.03 -0.81
N LYS A 36 -19.17 36.82 -1.93
CA LYS A 36 -19.73 36.19 -3.10
C LYS A 36 -19.93 34.75 -2.69
N ASN A 37 -21.14 34.48 -2.21
CA ASN A 37 -21.74 33.19 -1.90
C ASN A 37 -21.03 32.04 -2.65
N LEU A 38 -19.93 31.57 -2.08
CA LEU A 38 -19.24 30.38 -2.53
C LEU A 38 -20.07 29.26 -1.92
N THR A 39 -21.07 28.80 -2.67
CA THR A 39 -21.48 27.41 -2.55
C THR A 39 -20.25 26.60 -2.95
N VAL A 40 -19.39 26.33 -1.97
CA VAL A 40 -18.36 25.30 -2.07
C VAL A 40 -19.16 24.04 -2.41
N PRO A 41 -19.08 23.49 -3.64
CA PRO A 41 -19.69 22.20 -3.89
C PRO A 41 -19.11 21.28 -2.82
N PRO A 42 -19.95 20.50 -2.10
CA PRO A 42 -19.43 19.63 -1.06
C PRO A 42 -18.29 18.87 -1.69
N ASP A 43 -17.09 18.93 -1.09
CA ASP A 43 -15.94 18.16 -1.54
C ASP A 43 -16.45 16.75 -1.84
N VAL A 44 -16.66 16.48 -3.11
CA VAL A 44 -17.20 15.21 -3.57
C VAL A 44 -16.00 14.31 -3.40
N VAL A 45 -15.87 13.70 -2.22
CA VAL A 45 -14.96 12.59 -1.99
C VAL A 45 -15.18 11.72 -3.21
N ALA A 46 -14.18 11.67 -4.10
CA ALA A 46 -14.32 11.14 -5.45
C ALA A 46 -14.50 9.62 -5.35
N MET A 47 -15.70 9.21 -4.94
CA MET A 47 -16.12 7.84 -4.85
C MET A 47 -16.51 7.43 -6.26
N PRO A 48 -15.92 6.35 -6.80
CA PRO A 48 -16.31 5.86 -8.10
C PRO A 48 -17.80 5.52 -8.11
N GLU A 49 -18.45 5.72 -9.26
CA GLU A 49 -19.82 5.27 -9.48
C GLU A 49 -19.90 3.75 -9.20
N GLY A 50 -20.84 3.34 -8.34
CA GLY A 50 -20.94 1.95 -7.86
C GLY A 50 -20.09 1.60 -6.63
N GLY A 51 -19.31 2.55 -6.10
CA GLY A 51 -18.52 2.38 -4.88
C GLY A 51 -17.25 1.54 -5.07
N PHE A 52 -16.62 1.18 -3.94
CA PHE A 52 -15.39 0.38 -3.95
C PHE A 52 -15.71 -1.11 -4.05
N LEU A 53 -15.02 -1.79 -4.95
CA LEU A 53 -15.15 -3.22 -5.18
C LEU A 53 -14.35 -4.00 -4.13
N SER A 54 -14.96 -5.04 -3.58
CA SER A 54 -14.26 -6.05 -2.79
C SER A 54 -13.68 -7.13 -3.71
N ASP A 55 -12.81 -6.73 -4.63
CA ASP A 55 -12.18 -7.61 -5.62
C ASP A 55 -10.68 -7.35 -5.72
N ILE A 56 -9.89 -8.36 -5.36
CA ILE A 56 -8.42 -8.33 -5.36
C ILE A 56 -7.81 -9.24 -6.43
N ALA A 57 -8.60 -9.78 -7.35
CA ALA A 57 -8.07 -10.53 -8.48
C ALA A 57 -7.10 -9.66 -9.31
N GLY A 58 -6.03 -10.26 -9.82
CA GLY A 58 -5.00 -9.55 -10.57
C GLY A 58 -3.60 -10.01 -10.23
N THR A 59 -2.63 -9.31 -10.80
CA THR A 59 -1.20 -9.54 -10.60
C THR A 59 -0.66 -8.47 -9.67
N TRP A 60 0.03 -8.89 -8.62
CA TRP A 60 0.50 -8.05 -7.54
C TRP A 60 2.02 -8.14 -7.46
N ASP A 61 2.70 -7.00 -7.44
CA ASP A 61 4.13 -6.90 -7.15
C ASP A 61 4.31 -6.74 -5.64
N CYS A 62 5.00 -7.71 -5.02
CA CYS A 62 5.29 -7.72 -3.58
C CYS A 62 6.77 -7.47 -3.27
N GLY A 63 7.49 -6.78 -4.15
CA GLY A 63 8.89 -6.40 -3.97
C GLY A 63 9.80 -7.63 -3.88
N ASP A 64 10.59 -7.73 -2.81
CA ASP A 64 11.54 -8.84 -2.60
C ASP A 64 10.88 -10.22 -2.44
N PHE A 65 9.58 -10.24 -2.14
CA PHE A 65 8.80 -11.47 -2.12
C PHE A 65 8.41 -11.92 -3.54
N GLY A 66 8.45 -11.02 -4.53
CA GLY A 66 8.15 -11.32 -5.92
C GLY A 66 6.67 -11.17 -6.26
N THR A 67 6.24 -11.86 -7.32
CA THR A 67 4.92 -11.65 -7.92
C THR A 67 3.87 -12.61 -7.37
N VAL A 68 2.69 -12.08 -7.08
CA VAL A 68 1.49 -12.85 -6.70
C VAL A 68 0.42 -12.70 -7.76
N VAL A 69 -0.21 -13.80 -8.18
CA VAL A 69 -1.35 -13.78 -9.12
C VAL A 69 -2.58 -14.32 -8.39
N LEU A 70 -3.60 -13.49 -8.21
CA LEU A 70 -4.84 -13.83 -7.51
C LEU A 70 -6.02 -14.01 -8.46
N LYS A 71 -6.84 -15.02 -8.18
CA LYS A 71 -8.14 -15.28 -8.77
C LYS A 71 -9.18 -15.28 -7.66
N GLN A 72 -10.32 -14.62 -7.88
CA GLN A 72 -11.36 -14.48 -6.87
C GLN A 72 -12.71 -14.99 -7.41
N LYS A 73 -13.46 -15.70 -6.56
CA LYS A 73 -14.85 -16.11 -6.80
C LYS A 73 -15.66 -15.87 -5.54
N GLY A 74 -16.45 -14.79 -5.53
CA GLY A 74 -17.09 -14.30 -4.31
C GLY A 74 -16.03 -13.96 -3.26
N ASP A 75 -16.19 -14.43 -2.04
CA ASP A 75 -15.22 -14.20 -0.97
C ASP A 75 -13.98 -15.10 -1.07
N LYS A 76 -14.02 -16.16 -1.89
CA LYS A 76 -12.91 -17.12 -1.99
C LYS A 76 -11.85 -16.58 -2.95
N VAL A 77 -10.60 -16.57 -2.49
CA VAL A 77 -9.46 -16.15 -3.29
C VAL A 77 -8.45 -17.29 -3.35
N THR A 78 -8.01 -17.63 -4.55
CA THR A 78 -6.89 -18.53 -4.79
C THR A 78 -5.81 -17.79 -5.56
N GLY A 79 -4.59 -18.29 -5.54
CA GLY A 79 -3.53 -17.67 -6.30
C GLY A 79 -2.24 -18.45 -6.32
N THR A 80 -1.27 -17.87 -7.01
CA THR A 80 0.11 -18.33 -7.03
C THR A 80 1.04 -17.24 -6.50
N TYR A 81 2.13 -17.66 -5.88
CA TYR A 81 3.20 -16.80 -5.37
C TYR A 81 4.53 -17.36 -5.87
N GLY A 82 5.33 -16.54 -6.56
CA GLY A 82 6.52 -17.03 -7.26
C GLY A 82 6.15 -17.99 -8.40
N GLU A 83 7.04 -18.94 -8.72
CA GLU A 83 6.82 -19.90 -9.82
C GLU A 83 5.72 -20.92 -9.48
N ASP A 84 5.66 -21.38 -8.24
CA ASP A 84 4.99 -22.63 -7.90
C ASP A 84 4.36 -22.66 -6.50
N GLY A 85 4.44 -21.54 -5.76
CA GLY A 85 3.71 -21.34 -4.51
C GLY A 85 2.20 -21.22 -4.72
N LYS A 86 1.42 -21.66 -3.74
CA LYS A 86 -0.04 -21.65 -3.75
C LYS A 86 -0.59 -20.77 -2.64
N ILE A 87 -1.59 -19.97 -2.96
CA ILE A 87 -2.36 -19.15 -2.02
C ILE A 87 -3.80 -19.62 -2.00
N VAL A 88 -4.36 -19.75 -0.81
CA VAL A 88 -5.80 -19.96 -0.58
C VAL A 88 -6.22 -19.07 0.58
N GLY A 89 -7.29 -18.31 0.39
CA GLY A 89 -7.81 -17.46 1.44
C GLY A 89 -9.22 -16.94 1.19
N ILE A 90 -9.62 -16.03 2.06
CA ILE A 90 -10.95 -15.41 2.10
C ILE A 90 -10.77 -13.90 2.19
N LEU A 91 -11.48 -13.16 1.33
CA LEU A 91 -11.61 -11.71 1.41
C LEU A 91 -12.96 -11.36 2.04
N LYS A 92 -12.93 -10.74 3.22
CA LYS A 92 -14.12 -10.21 3.92
C LYS A 92 -13.78 -8.91 4.61
N ASN A 93 -14.67 -7.92 4.55
CA ASN A 93 -14.53 -6.65 5.27
C ASN A 93 -13.15 -5.98 5.05
N SER A 94 -12.68 -5.93 3.79
CA SER A 94 -11.36 -5.38 3.43
C SER A 94 -10.16 -6.08 4.09
N ARG A 95 -10.35 -7.33 4.53
CA ARG A 95 -9.31 -8.20 5.08
C ARG A 95 -9.21 -9.47 4.24
N PHE A 96 -8.03 -9.69 3.68
CA PHE A 96 -7.66 -10.92 2.99
C PHE A 96 -6.82 -11.78 3.92
N THR A 97 -7.40 -12.88 4.39
CA THR A 97 -6.75 -13.81 5.32
C THR A 97 -6.66 -15.19 4.70
N GLY A 98 -5.59 -15.92 4.95
CA GLY A 98 -5.44 -17.24 4.37
C GLY A 98 -4.12 -17.91 4.68
N THR A 99 -3.78 -18.86 3.83
CA THR A 99 -2.56 -19.65 3.91
C THR A 99 -1.82 -19.63 2.58
N TRP A 100 -0.50 -19.74 2.69
CA TRP A 100 0.37 -19.98 1.55
C TRP A 100 1.12 -21.30 1.75
N SER A 101 1.57 -21.90 0.65
CA SER A 101 2.47 -23.06 0.67
C SER A 101 3.38 -23.03 -0.55
N GLU A 102 4.63 -23.45 -0.39
CA GLU A 102 5.51 -23.78 -1.51
C GLU A 102 4.97 -24.99 -2.29
N ALA A 103 5.46 -25.17 -3.52
CA ALA A 103 5.22 -26.39 -4.26
C ALA A 103 5.72 -27.61 -3.47
N GLY A 104 4.96 -28.69 -3.53
CA GLY A 104 5.26 -29.89 -2.73
C GLY A 104 4.96 -29.77 -1.23
N GLY A 105 4.59 -28.58 -0.72
CA GLY A 105 4.11 -28.38 0.64
C GLY A 105 5.20 -28.38 1.73
N THR A 106 6.46 -28.26 1.34
CA THR A 106 7.64 -28.23 2.22
C THR A 106 7.63 -27.06 3.19
N ALA A 107 7.34 -25.86 2.69
CA ALA A 107 7.05 -24.69 3.49
C ALA A 107 5.59 -24.26 3.33
N ARG A 108 5.03 -23.74 4.41
CA ARG A 108 3.66 -23.21 4.45
C ARG A 108 3.51 -22.23 5.59
N GLY A 109 2.49 -21.40 5.50
CA GLY A 109 2.25 -20.37 6.50
C GLY A 109 0.86 -19.78 6.44
N ALA A 110 0.65 -18.75 7.25
CA ALA A 110 -0.58 -17.99 7.32
C ALA A 110 -0.30 -16.50 7.08
N PHE A 111 -1.30 -15.79 6.58
CA PHE A 111 -1.25 -14.35 6.37
C PHE A 111 -2.55 -13.65 6.77
N ASP A 112 -2.43 -12.36 7.06
CA ASP A 112 -3.53 -11.44 7.40
C ASP A 112 -3.21 -10.08 6.79
N PHE A 113 -3.88 -9.76 5.67
CA PHE A 113 -3.66 -8.55 4.88
C PHE A 113 -4.89 -7.65 4.89
N LYS A 114 -4.66 -6.34 4.95
CA LYS A 114 -5.67 -5.29 4.75
C LYS A 114 -5.59 -4.78 3.32
N THR A 115 -6.73 -4.54 2.71
CA THR A 115 -6.83 -3.88 1.40
C THR A 115 -6.91 -2.36 1.57
N SER A 116 -6.27 -1.61 0.68
CA SER A 116 -6.43 -0.15 0.56
C SER A 116 -6.44 0.31 -0.89
N ILE A 117 -6.95 1.52 -1.11
CA ILE A 117 -7.01 2.22 -2.39
C ILE A 117 -6.22 3.51 -2.23
N GLU A 118 -5.13 3.64 -2.97
CA GLU A 118 -4.18 4.77 -2.87
C GLU A 118 -4.09 5.55 -4.18
N ARG A 119 -4.91 5.18 -5.16
CA ARG A 119 -5.01 5.81 -6.48
C ARG A 119 -6.49 5.96 -6.83
N LYS A 120 -6.83 6.73 -7.86
CA LYS A 120 -8.22 6.94 -8.28
C LYS A 120 -8.76 5.71 -9.04
N THR A 121 -9.10 4.66 -8.30
CA THR A 121 -9.66 3.39 -8.80
C THR A 121 -10.82 2.94 -7.93
N ASN A 122 -11.64 2.01 -8.44
CA ASN A 122 -12.67 1.33 -7.66
C ASN A 122 -12.19 -0.01 -7.06
N ARG A 123 -11.03 -0.52 -7.48
CA ARG A 123 -10.40 -1.75 -6.94
C ARG A 123 -9.28 -1.40 -5.97
N PRO A 124 -9.06 -2.21 -4.91
CA PRO A 124 -7.86 -2.16 -4.09
C PRO A 124 -6.57 -2.12 -4.92
N THR A 125 -5.66 -1.22 -4.54
CA THR A 125 -4.33 -1.07 -5.18
C THR A 125 -3.20 -1.57 -4.29
N ASN A 126 -3.50 -1.88 -3.02
CA ASN A 126 -2.49 -2.31 -2.06
C ASN A 126 -3.02 -3.45 -1.17
N LEU A 127 -2.12 -4.39 -0.86
CA LEU A 127 -2.29 -5.41 0.17
C LEU A 127 -1.16 -5.23 1.18
N ARG A 128 -1.50 -4.91 2.43
CA ARG A 128 -0.49 -4.79 3.50
C ARG A 128 -0.87 -5.59 4.72
N GLY A 129 0.11 -6.25 5.32
CA GLY A 129 -0.12 -6.89 6.61
C GLY A 129 1.00 -7.79 7.06
N ARG A 130 0.63 -8.91 7.67
CA ARG A 130 1.55 -9.77 8.40
C ARG A 130 1.44 -11.21 7.92
N TRP A 131 2.54 -11.93 8.07
CA TRP A 131 2.65 -13.33 7.69
C TRP A 131 3.52 -14.09 8.70
N LYS A 132 3.39 -15.41 8.71
CA LYS A 132 4.21 -16.32 9.52
C LYS A 132 4.30 -17.70 8.91
N ASN A 133 5.38 -18.42 9.19
CA ASN A 133 5.51 -19.83 8.84
C ASN A 133 4.66 -20.70 9.76
N ALA A 134 4.31 -21.89 9.29
CA ALA A 134 3.65 -22.88 10.13
C ALA A 134 4.56 -23.27 11.30
N GLY A 135 3.96 -23.43 12.48
CA GLY A 135 4.67 -23.68 13.74
C GLY A 135 5.19 -22.41 14.43
N GLU A 136 5.27 -21.28 13.73
CA GLU A 136 5.68 -20.02 14.37
C GLU A 136 4.56 -19.46 15.25
N ARG A 137 4.94 -19.12 16.48
CA ARG A 137 4.04 -18.45 17.45
C ARG A 137 3.89 -16.97 17.13
N LYS A 138 4.97 -16.33 16.66
CA LYS A 138 5.01 -14.90 16.37
C LYS A 138 4.84 -14.65 14.87
N TRP A 139 4.26 -13.49 14.56
CA TRP A 139 4.27 -12.96 13.20
C TRP A 139 5.66 -12.44 12.87
N GLN A 140 5.98 -12.43 11.58
CA GLN A 140 7.22 -11.84 11.08
C GLN A 140 7.22 -10.33 11.36
N PRO A 141 8.38 -9.75 11.75
CA PRO A 141 8.48 -8.34 12.11
C PRO A 141 8.41 -7.43 10.88
N ALA A 142 8.88 -7.91 9.73
CA ALA A 142 8.76 -7.20 8.46
C ALA A 142 7.34 -7.37 7.91
N PRO A 143 6.64 -6.27 7.57
CA PRO A 143 5.33 -6.36 6.96
C PRO A 143 5.44 -6.92 5.55
N TRP A 144 4.36 -7.55 5.11
CA TRP A 144 4.16 -7.89 3.72
C TRP A 144 3.46 -6.73 3.03
N GLU A 145 3.96 -6.30 1.88
CA GLU A 145 3.36 -5.24 1.07
C GLU A 145 3.32 -5.65 -0.40
N CYS A 146 2.15 -5.55 -1.04
CA CYS A 146 2.01 -5.69 -2.48
C CYS A 146 1.23 -4.53 -3.08
N VAL A 147 1.52 -4.24 -4.36
CA VAL A 147 0.86 -3.23 -5.17
C VAL A 147 0.35 -3.81 -6.50
N ASN A 148 -0.77 -3.29 -6.98
CA ASN A 148 -1.39 -3.61 -8.27
C ASN A 148 -1.89 -2.31 -8.92
#